data_AF-A0A7V3JJC6-F1
#
_entry.id   AF-A0A7V3JJC6-F1
#
_cell.length_a   1.000
_cell.length_b   1.000
_cell.length_c   1.000
_cell.angle_alpha   90.00
_cell.angle_beta   90.00
_cell.angle_gamma   90.00
#
_symmetry.space_group_name_H-M   'P 1'
#
loop_
_entity.id
_entity.type
_entity.pdbx_description
1 polymer ?
#
loop_
_entity_poly.entity_id
_entity_poly.type
_entity_poly.pdbx_seq_one_letter_code
_entity_poly.pdbx_strand_id
1 'polypeptide(L)'
;MEGAMETTENFCAQCARHQKTCCQTRQVYITLGDVKRIETYTGLSGFWEFRLPDDPEYLDQSDDPAWAEFVFRPDGSRRILRRQDDGACMFLGPAGCLLPLEIRPLVCRLYPYQYNEQGLMPELATGCPTHLLPPEKDLLAVLQLTPEDARRWHAQLYREIRLEKAPACASV
;
A
#
# COMPACT_ATOMS: atom_id res chain seq x y z
N MET A 1 36.34 -18.81 -2.47
CA MET A 1 36.07 -17.72 -3.42
C MET A 1 34.64 -17.28 -3.18
N GLU A 2 34.51 -16.26 -2.33
CA GLU A 2 33.26 -15.60 -1.99
C GLU A 2 32.75 -14.84 -3.22
N GLY A 3 31.64 -15.30 -3.78
CA GLY A 3 30.84 -14.51 -4.72
C GLY A 3 29.89 -13.66 -3.90
N ALA A 4 30.27 -12.41 -3.61
CA ALA A 4 29.37 -11.43 -3.05
C ALA A 4 28.21 -11.23 -4.04
N MET A 5 27.05 -11.79 -3.72
CA MET A 5 25.79 -11.49 -4.37
C MET A 5 25.49 -10.03 -4.05
N GLU A 6 25.78 -9.15 -5.01
CA GLU A 6 25.49 -7.72 -4.95
C GLU A 6 23.97 -7.58 -4.78
N THR A 7 23.52 -7.34 -3.55
CA THR A 7 22.11 -7.09 -3.27
C THR A 7 21.76 -5.75 -3.89
N THR A 8 21.15 -5.79 -5.08
CA THR A 8 20.58 -4.61 -5.74
C THR A 8 19.62 -3.95 -4.76
N GLU A 9 20.06 -2.85 -4.16
CA GLU A 9 19.30 -2.12 -3.17
C GLU A 9 18.04 -1.55 -3.81
N ASN A 10 16.86 -1.97 -3.34
CA ASN A 10 15.59 -1.43 -3.82
C ASN A 10 15.51 0.08 -3.48
N PHE A 11 14.99 0.88 -4.42
CA PHE A 11 14.81 2.32 -4.25
C PHE A 11 14.08 2.73 -2.96
N CYS A 12 13.17 1.91 -2.44
CA CYS A 12 12.53 2.16 -1.15
C CYS A 12 13.55 2.19 0.01
N ALA A 13 14.57 1.33 -0.03
CA ALA A 13 15.66 1.30 0.96
C ALA A 13 16.57 2.53 0.84
N GLN A 14 16.85 2.95 -0.41
CA GLN A 14 17.60 4.17 -0.68
C GLN A 14 16.86 5.40 -0.14
N CYS A 15 15.55 5.52 -0.44
CA CYS A 15 14.68 6.58 0.09
C CYS A 15 14.72 6.65 1.62
N ALA A 16 14.70 5.51 2.31
CA ALA A 16 14.73 5.44 3.78
C ALA A 16 16.00 6.01 4.41
N ARG A 17 17.13 6.07 3.69
CA ARG A 17 18.37 6.68 4.19
C ARG A 17 18.38 8.20 4.10
N HIS A 18 17.59 8.77 3.19
CA HIS A 18 17.56 10.20 2.93
C HIS A 18 16.39 10.91 3.63
N GLN A 19 15.28 10.21 3.84
CA GLN A 19 14.06 10.79 4.40
C GLN A 19 13.11 9.75 5.01
N LYS A 20 12.07 10.22 5.70
CA LYS A 20 10.94 9.37 6.09
C LYS A 20 10.23 8.82 4.84
N THR A 21 9.94 7.53 4.84
CA THR A 21 9.27 6.83 3.73
C THR A 21 7.74 6.83 3.89
N CYS A 22 7.02 6.40 2.85
CA CYS A 22 5.57 6.17 2.94
C CYS A 22 5.21 5.16 4.05
N CYS A 23 6.10 4.20 4.37
CA CYS A 23 5.94 3.28 5.49
C CYS A 23 5.98 3.98 6.86
N GLN A 24 6.46 5.21 6.97
CA GLN A 24 6.57 5.97 8.23
C GLN A 24 5.58 7.14 8.30
N THR A 25 4.96 7.52 7.19
CA THR A 25 4.11 8.73 7.11
C THR A 25 2.65 8.41 6.81
N ARG A 26 2.33 7.27 6.19
CA ARG A 26 0.97 6.94 5.74
C ARG A 26 0.32 5.82 6.56
N GLN A 27 -0.99 5.90 6.74
CA GLN A 27 -1.78 4.80 7.32
C GLN A 27 -2.24 3.91 6.18
N VAL A 28 -1.67 2.72 6.08
CA VAL A 28 -1.91 1.82 4.94
C VAL A 28 -3.17 1.01 5.19
N TYR A 29 -4.24 1.31 4.45
CA TYR A 29 -5.43 0.45 4.39
C TYR A 29 -5.09 -0.90 3.77
N ILE A 30 -5.70 -1.96 4.28
CA ILE A 30 -5.57 -3.32 3.73
C ILE A 30 -6.95 -3.99 3.57
N THR A 31 -7.14 -4.70 2.46
CA THR A 31 -8.34 -5.51 2.23
C THR A 31 -8.28 -6.82 3.02
N LEU A 32 -9.39 -7.57 3.08
CA LEU A 32 -9.39 -8.95 3.57
C LEU A 32 -8.55 -9.86 2.68
N GLY A 33 -8.48 -9.56 1.38
CA GLY A 33 -7.59 -10.25 0.45
C GLY A 33 -6.12 -10.04 0.81
N ASP A 34 -5.73 -8.81 1.16
CA ASP A 34 -4.38 -8.48 1.64
C ASP A 34 -4.08 -9.22 2.94
N VAL A 35 -5.01 -9.22 3.90
CA VAL A 35 -4.87 -9.97 5.14
C VAL A 35 -4.57 -11.44 4.83
N LYS A 36 -5.42 -12.09 4.02
CA LYS A 36 -5.24 -13.51 3.68
C LYS A 36 -3.91 -13.77 2.96
N ARG A 37 -3.53 -12.92 2.00
CA ARG A 37 -2.26 -13.05 1.26
C ARG A 37 -1.05 -12.95 2.18
N ILE A 38 -1.04 -11.95 3.05
CA ILE A 38 0.07 -11.70 3.97
C ILE A 38 0.13 -12.78 5.06
N GLU A 39 -1.00 -13.20 5.64
CA GLU A 39 -1.08 -14.31 6.60
C GLU A 39 -0.54 -15.60 5.99
N THR A 40 -0.97 -15.93 4.76
CA THR A 40 -0.53 -17.14 4.06
C THR A 40 0.98 -17.13 3.82
N TYR A 41 1.55 -15.99 3.46
CA TYR A 41 2.98 -15.86 3.17
C TYR A 41 3.85 -15.83 4.43
N THR A 42 3.41 -15.11 5.47
CA THR A 42 4.23 -14.83 6.65
C THR A 42 3.99 -15.80 7.81
N GLY A 43 2.82 -16.45 7.86
CA GLY A 43 2.33 -17.18 9.02
C GLY A 43 1.96 -16.28 10.22
N LEU A 44 2.06 -14.96 10.09
CA LEU A 44 1.75 -14.01 11.14
C LEU A 44 0.26 -13.67 11.11
N SER A 45 -0.33 -13.48 12.29
CA SER A 45 -1.67 -12.92 12.47
C SER A 45 -1.60 -11.66 13.35
N GLY A 46 -2.69 -10.89 13.42
CA GLY A 46 -2.76 -9.70 14.29
C GLY A 46 -1.87 -8.53 13.87
N PHE A 47 -1.44 -8.49 12.60
CA PHE A 47 -0.63 -7.42 12.00
C PHE A 47 -1.45 -6.21 11.52
N TRP A 48 -2.75 -6.21 11.80
CA TRP A 48 -3.68 -5.18 11.38
C TRP A 48 -4.63 -4.81 12.51
N GLU A 49 -5.21 -3.62 12.44
CA GLU A 49 -6.19 -3.13 13.41
C GLU A 49 -7.22 -2.24 12.72
N PHE A 50 -8.37 -2.03 13.37
CA PHE A 50 -9.31 -0.97 12.97
C PHE A 50 -8.96 0.31 13.72
N ARG A 51 -8.75 1.40 12.98
CA ARG A 51 -8.52 2.73 13.57
C ARG A 51 -9.22 3.83 12.79
N LEU A 52 -9.55 4.89 13.51
CA LEU A 52 -9.90 6.18 12.91
C LEU A 52 -8.68 6.73 12.17
N PRO A 53 -8.87 7.44 11.04
CA PRO A 53 -7.77 8.15 10.40
C PRO A 53 -7.19 9.23 11.31
N ASP A 54 -5.86 9.27 11.43
CA ASP A 54 -5.18 10.32 12.20
C ASP A 54 -5.10 11.63 11.40
N ASP A 55 -5.20 11.55 10.07
CA ASP A 55 -5.12 12.67 9.13
C ASP A 55 -6.51 12.90 8.50
N PRO A 56 -7.07 14.12 8.63
CA PRO A 56 -8.35 14.48 8.01
C PRO A 56 -8.37 14.33 6.48
N GLU A 57 -7.22 14.36 5.80
CA GLU A 57 -7.13 14.14 4.34
C GLU A 57 -7.76 12.79 3.94
N TYR A 58 -7.65 11.76 4.77
CA TYR A 58 -8.27 10.46 4.49
C TYR A 58 -9.80 10.47 4.54
N LEU A 59 -10.42 11.53 5.08
CA LEU A 59 -11.88 11.65 5.16
C LEU A 59 -12.47 12.40 3.96
N ASP A 60 -11.67 13.18 3.23
CA ASP A 60 -12.11 13.77 1.97
C ASP A 60 -12.03 12.71 0.87
N GLN A 61 -13.19 12.19 0.48
CA GLN A 61 -13.35 11.13 -0.52
C GLN A 61 -14.38 11.56 -1.57
N SER A 62 -14.46 12.87 -1.82
CA SER A 62 -15.40 13.45 -2.79
C SER A 62 -15.16 12.97 -4.23
N ASP A 63 -13.92 12.59 -4.54
CA ASP A 63 -13.47 12.03 -5.81
C ASP A 63 -13.51 10.49 -5.86
N ASP A 64 -13.80 9.82 -4.74
CA ASP A 64 -13.96 8.37 -4.66
C ASP A 64 -15.07 7.92 -3.67
N PRO A 65 -16.35 8.05 -4.09
CA PRO A 65 -17.48 7.65 -3.25
C PRO A 65 -17.48 6.16 -2.87
N ALA A 66 -16.97 5.29 -3.75
CA ALA A 66 -16.89 3.85 -3.49
C ALA A 66 -15.88 3.56 -2.37
N TRP A 67 -14.74 4.24 -2.36
CA TRP A 67 -13.79 4.12 -1.25
C TRP A 67 -14.43 4.54 0.07
N ALA A 68 -15.07 5.72 0.12
CA ALA A 68 -15.81 6.17 1.30
C ALA A 68 -16.84 5.13 1.78
N GLU A 69 -17.60 4.55 0.85
CA GLU A 69 -18.65 3.58 1.18
C GLU A 69 -18.10 2.25 1.71
N PHE A 70 -17.04 1.72 1.09
CA PHE A 70 -16.61 0.33 1.29
C PHE A 70 -15.42 0.17 2.24
N VAL A 71 -14.59 1.21 2.43
CA VAL A 71 -13.39 1.15 3.27
C VAL A 71 -13.67 1.53 4.72
N PHE A 72 -14.63 2.42 4.95
CA PHE A 72 -14.97 2.93 6.27
C PHE A 72 -16.12 2.14 6.91
N ARG A 73 -15.94 1.82 8.19
CA ARG A 73 -16.98 1.25 9.04
C ARG A 73 -17.96 2.34 9.51
N PRO A 74 -19.15 1.98 10.03
CA PRO A 74 -20.09 2.96 10.57
C PRO A 74 -19.55 3.84 11.68
N ASP A 75 -18.53 3.38 12.42
CA ASP A 75 -17.83 4.16 13.45
C ASP A 75 -16.71 5.06 12.88
N GLY A 76 -16.55 5.11 11.56
CA GLY A 76 -15.52 5.87 10.85
C GLY A 76 -14.14 5.22 10.85
N SER A 77 -13.97 4.06 11.49
CA SER A 77 -12.69 3.34 11.47
C SER A 77 -12.49 2.57 10.16
N ARG A 78 -11.23 2.27 9.83
CA ARG A 78 -10.86 1.44 8.68
C ARG A 78 -9.76 0.44 9.05
N ARG A 79 -9.65 -0.63 8.28
CA ARG A 79 -8.63 -1.68 8.50
C ARG A 79 -7.27 -1.18 8.03
N ILE A 80 -6.32 -1.02 8.93
CA ILE A 80 -4.96 -0.59 8.58
C ILE A 80 -3.91 -1.61 9.04
N LEU A 81 -2.73 -1.59 8.41
CA LEU A 81 -1.56 -2.22 8.98
C LEU A 81 -1.21 -1.57 10.33
N ARG A 82 -0.86 -2.41 11.31
CA ARG A 82 -0.32 -1.93 12.57
C ARG A 82 1.03 -1.26 12.34
N ARG A 83 1.32 -0.32 13.23
CA ARG A 83 2.59 0.38 13.29
C ARG A 83 3.40 -0.11 14.49
N GLN A 84 4.72 -0.04 14.36
CA GLN A 84 5.67 -0.18 15.45
C GLN A 84 5.57 1.03 16.39
N ASP A 85 6.22 0.97 17.54
CA ASP A 85 6.17 2.03 18.55
C ASP A 85 6.73 3.37 18.05
N ASP A 86 7.63 3.34 17.06
CA ASP A 86 8.17 4.53 16.40
C ASP A 86 7.24 5.11 15.30
N GLY A 87 6.08 4.51 15.09
CA GLY A 87 5.09 4.89 14.08
C GLY A 87 5.34 4.30 12.68
N ALA A 88 6.42 3.54 12.47
CA ALA A 88 6.69 2.87 11.20
C ALA A 88 5.75 1.69 10.96
N CYS A 89 5.50 1.35 9.70
CA CYS A 89 4.83 0.11 9.32
C CYS A 89 5.57 -1.08 9.93
N MET A 90 4.84 -2.04 10.50
CA MET A 90 5.46 -3.23 11.10
C MET A 90 6.21 -4.15 10.12
N PHE A 91 5.98 -3.99 8.81
CA PHE A 91 6.75 -4.70 7.78
C PHE A 91 7.92 -3.89 7.23
N LEU A 92 8.26 -2.73 7.84
CA LEU A 92 9.46 -1.99 7.51
C LEU A 92 10.68 -2.62 8.21
N GLY A 93 11.62 -3.12 7.42
CA GLY A 93 12.93 -3.60 7.88
C GLY A 93 14.06 -2.64 7.51
N PRO A 94 15.31 -2.96 7.89
CA PRO A 94 16.47 -2.11 7.66
C PRO A 94 16.83 -1.92 6.17
N ALA A 95 16.37 -2.83 5.30
CA ALA A 95 16.54 -2.78 3.85
C ALA A 95 15.23 -2.47 3.10
N GLY A 96 14.26 -1.84 3.77
CA GLY A 96 12.94 -1.54 3.21
C GLY A 96 11.88 -2.57 3.59
N CYS A 97 10.81 -2.65 2.80
CA CYS A 97 9.67 -3.52 3.13
C CYS A 97 10.06 -5.00 3.06
N LEU A 98 9.76 -5.73 4.14
CA LEU A 98 10.00 -7.17 4.30
C LEU A 98 9.10 -8.04 3.41
N LEU A 99 8.00 -7.47 2.90
CA LEU A 99 7.09 -8.17 2.00
C LEU A 99 7.57 -8.05 0.54
N PRO A 100 7.63 -9.18 -0.21
CA PRO A 100 7.78 -9.15 -1.66
C PRO A 100 6.65 -8.34 -2.32
N LEU A 101 6.91 -7.75 -3.50
CA LEU A 101 5.96 -6.87 -4.19
C LEU A 101 4.56 -7.49 -4.32
N GLU A 102 4.47 -8.76 -4.72
CA GLU A 102 3.20 -9.47 -4.91
C GLU A 102 2.50 -9.91 -3.61
N ILE A 103 3.11 -9.66 -2.46
CA ILE A 103 2.54 -9.92 -1.13
C ILE A 103 2.16 -8.62 -0.41
N ARG A 104 2.80 -7.48 -0.75
CA ARG A 104 2.49 -6.16 -0.17
C ARG A 104 0.99 -5.84 -0.28
N PRO A 105 0.43 -4.98 0.59
CA PRO A 105 -0.94 -4.50 0.40
C PRO A 105 -1.16 -3.87 -0.98
N LEU A 106 -2.36 -3.99 -1.54
CA LEU A 106 -2.66 -3.43 -2.87
C LEU A 106 -2.38 -1.92 -2.94
N VAL A 107 -2.73 -1.18 -1.88
CA VAL A 107 -2.41 0.26 -1.75
C VAL A 107 -0.90 0.52 -1.87
N CYS A 108 -0.07 -0.34 -1.27
CA CYS A 108 1.38 -0.21 -1.36
C CYS A 108 1.94 -0.58 -2.74
N ARG A 109 1.28 -1.48 -3.48
CA ARG A 109 1.68 -1.84 -4.85
C ARG A 109 1.30 -0.77 -5.86
N LEU A 110 0.19 -0.08 -5.62
CA LEU A 110 -0.29 1.01 -6.46
C LEU A 110 0.55 2.28 -6.27
N TYR A 111 1.13 2.50 -5.10
CA TYR A 111 2.00 3.66 -4.87
C TYR A 111 3.21 3.64 -5.83
N PRO A 112 3.48 4.73 -6.59
CA PRO A 112 3.06 6.10 -6.36
C PRO A 112 1.92 6.58 -7.27
N TYR A 113 1.23 5.69 -8.00
CA TYR A 113 0.04 6.09 -8.74
C TYR A 113 -1.01 6.67 -7.79
N GLN A 114 -1.58 7.80 -8.20
CA GLN A 114 -2.86 8.25 -7.66
C GLN A 114 -3.98 7.55 -8.41
N TYR A 115 -5.09 7.30 -7.73
CA TYR A 115 -6.20 6.56 -8.29
C TYR A 115 -7.49 6.85 -7.51
N ASN A 116 -8.61 6.63 -8.18
CA ASN A 116 -9.95 6.54 -7.59
C ASN A 116 -10.70 5.38 -8.23
N GLU A 117 -11.99 5.20 -7.95
CA GLU A 117 -12.78 4.10 -8.55
C GLU A 117 -12.72 4.07 -10.09
N GLN A 118 -12.65 5.22 -10.75
CA GLN A 118 -12.67 5.32 -12.20
C GLN A 118 -11.35 4.90 -12.86
N GLY A 119 -10.23 4.93 -12.13
CA GLY A 119 -8.96 4.44 -12.63
C GLY A 119 -7.73 5.09 -12.01
N LEU A 120 -6.60 4.97 -12.73
CA LEU A 120 -5.34 5.61 -12.37
C LEU A 120 -5.32 7.05 -12.90
N MET A 121 -4.89 7.99 -12.06
CA MET A 121 -4.69 9.38 -12.46
C MET A 121 -3.34 9.54 -13.19
N PRO A 122 -3.21 10.51 -14.11
CA PRO A 122 -1.96 10.75 -14.82
C PRO A 122 -0.84 11.27 -13.89
N GLU A 123 -1.18 12.00 -12.84
CA GLU A 123 -0.23 12.51 -11.87
C GLU A 123 0.16 11.46 -10.82
N LEU A 124 1.46 11.34 -10.55
CA LEU A 124 1.97 10.53 -9.45
C LEU A 124 1.95 11.32 -8.14
N ALA A 125 1.86 10.59 -7.02
CA ALA A 125 1.92 11.19 -5.69
C ALA A 125 3.27 11.90 -5.46
N THR A 126 3.21 13.12 -4.95
CA THR A 126 4.38 13.98 -4.68
C THR A 126 5.28 13.48 -3.55
N GLY A 127 4.83 12.50 -2.76
CA GLY A 127 5.57 11.98 -1.61
C GLY A 127 6.78 11.11 -1.95
N CYS A 128 6.96 10.71 -3.21
CA CYS A 128 8.09 9.89 -3.63
C CYS A 128 9.26 10.78 -4.06
N PRO A 129 10.48 10.63 -3.51
CA PRO A 129 11.56 11.57 -3.76
C PRO A 129 12.19 11.37 -5.14
N THR A 130 11.55 11.91 -6.18
CA THR A 130 12.06 11.87 -7.56
C THR A 130 13.41 12.57 -7.70
N HIS A 131 13.75 13.50 -6.81
CA HIS A 131 15.06 14.16 -6.78
C HIS A 131 16.23 13.21 -6.44
N LEU A 132 15.96 12.02 -5.89
CA LEU A 132 16.96 10.99 -5.65
C LEU A 132 17.16 10.05 -6.86
N LEU A 133 16.33 10.20 -7.91
CA LEU A 133 16.48 9.39 -9.12
C LEU A 133 17.68 9.89 -9.93
N PRO A 134 18.44 8.98 -10.56
CA PRO A 134 19.39 9.37 -11.60
C PRO A 134 18.67 10.16 -12.71
N PRO A 135 19.32 11.17 -13.34
CA PRO A 135 18.67 12.04 -14.33
C PRO A 135 18.00 11.31 -15.50
N GLU A 136 18.50 10.13 -15.84
CA GLU A 136 18.06 9.29 -16.96
C GLU A 136 16.97 8.27 -16.58
N LYS A 137 16.59 8.18 -15.30
CA LYS A 137 15.70 7.13 -14.79
C LYS A 137 14.34 7.66 -14.38
N ASP A 138 13.32 7.00 -14.90
CA ASP A 138 11.93 7.21 -14.51
C ASP A 138 11.61 6.52 -13.16
N LEU A 139 10.75 7.15 -12.36
CA LEU A 139 10.37 6.65 -11.04
C LEU A 139 9.71 5.27 -11.11
N LEU A 140 8.77 5.08 -12.03
CA LEU A 140 8.01 3.84 -12.16
C LEU A 140 8.92 2.72 -12.66
N ALA A 141 9.85 3.03 -13.58
CA ALA A 141 10.87 2.10 -14.03
C ALA A 141 11.77 1.63 -12.88
N VAL A 142 12.20 2.53 -12.01
CA VAL A 142 13.03 2.20 -10.84
C VAL A 142 12.26 1.37 -9.80
N LEU A 143 10.97 1.65 -9.63
CA LEU A 143 10.08 0.87 -8.77
C LEU A 143 9.61 -0.44 -9.40
N GLN A 144 9.97 -0.69 -10.67
CA GLN A 144 9.54 -1.84 -11.48
C GLN A 144 8.01 -1.94 -11.57
N LEU A 145 7.35 -0.80 -11.71
CA LEU A 145 5.90 -0.68 -11.82
C LEU A 145 5.51 -0.45 -13.26
N THR A 146 4.68 -1.34 -13.80
CA THR A 146 4.08 -1.15 -15.13
C THR A 146 2.65 -0.60 -15.01
N PRO A 147 2.18 0.19 -15.99
CA PRO A 147 0.77 0.60 -16.02
C PRO A 147 -0.21 -0.58 -16.08
N GLU A 148 0.20 -1.72 -16.64
CA GLU A 148 -0.63 -2.92 -16.71
C GLU A 148 -0.81 -3.55 -15.33
N ASP A 149 0.29 -3.69 -14.58
CA ASP A 149 0.23 -4.17 -13.19
C ASP A 149 -0.60 -3.26 -12.31
N ALA A 150 -0.41 -1.94 -12.44
CA ALA A 150 -1.17 -0.96 -11.70
C ALA A 150 -2.67 -1.06 -11.99
N ARG A 151 -3.08 -1.18 -13.27
CA ARG A 151 -4.50 -1.40 -13.62
C ARG A 151 -5.05 -2.71 -13.05
N ARG A 152 -4.25 -3.78 -13.07
CA ARG A 152 -4.62 -5.09 -12.51
C ARG A 152 -4.84 -5.01 -10.99
N TRP A 153 -3.92 -4.39 -10.27
CA TRP A 153 -4.04 -4.23 -8.81
C TRP A 153 -5.15 -3.25 -8.43
N HIS A 154 -5.37 -2.19 -9.22
CA HIS A 154 -6.48 -1.27 -9.06
C HIS A 154 -7.82 -2.00 -9.18
N ALA A 155 -8.02 -2.75 -10.27
CA ALA A 155 -9.24 -3.54 -10.47
C ALA A 155 -9.44 -4.57 -9.33
N GLN A 156 -8.35 -5.16 -8.85
CA GLN A 156 -8.38 -6.08 -7.71
C GLN A 156 -8.79 -5.37 -6.41
N LEU A 157 -8.25 -4.18 -6.13
CA LEU A 157 -8.55 -3.39 -4.93
C LEU A 157 -10.04 -3.05 -4.86
N TYR A 158 -10.60 -2.46 -5.91
CA TYR A 158 -12.02 -2.10 -5.92
C TYR A 158 -12.95 -3.31 -5.97
N ARG A 159 -12.50 -4.45 -6.52
CA ARG A 159 -13.25 -5.70 -6.40
C ARG A 159 -13.27 -6.19 -4.95
N GLU A 160 -12.12 -6.18 -4.28
CA GLU A 160 -11.99 -6.69 -2.91
C GLU A 160 -12.79 -5.85 -1.92
N ILE A 161 -12.71 -4.51 -1.94
CA ILE A 161 -13.44 -3.67 -0.99
C ILE A 161 -14.97 -3.80 -1.14
N ARG A 162 -15.48 -3.97 -2.37
CA ARG A 162 -16.92 -4.17 -2.61
C ARG A 162 -17.42 -5.51 -2.07
N LEU A 163 -16.60 -6.55 -2.15
CA LEU A 163 -16.93 -7.87 -1.60
C LEU A 163 -16.99 -7.88 -0.07
N GLU A 164 -16.32 -6.95 0.61
CA GLU A 164 -16.35 -6.87 2.08
C GLU A 164 -17.70 -6.39 2.63
N LYS A 165 -18.42 -5.57 1.87
CA LYS A 165 -19.75 -5.06 2.24
C LYS A 165 -20.90 -5.86 1.64
N ALA A 166 -20.62 -6.73 0.65
CA ALA A 166 -21.63 -7.64 0.14
C ALA A 166 -22.17 -8.43 1.35
N PRO A 167 -23.50 -8.42 1.59
CA PRO A 167 -24.05 -9.19 2.69
C PRO A 167 -23.55 -10.62 2.49
N ALA A 168 -22.90 -11.18 3.53
CA ALA A 168 -22.61 -12.60 3.57
C ALA A 168 -23.91 -13.29 3.12
N CYS A 169 -23.85 -14.02 2.00
CA CYS A 169 -24.98 -14.69 1.39
C CYS A 169 -25.95 -15.09 2.49
N ALA A 170 -27.16 -14.53 2.45
CA ALA A 170 -28.29 -14.92 3.27
C ALA A 170 -28.31 -16.45 3.28
N SER A 171 -27.77 -17.01 4.36
CA SER A 171 -27.66 -18.45 4.54
C SER A 171 -28.99 -18.86 5.11
N VAL A 172 -29.87 -19.26 4.18
CA VAL A 172 -31.01 -20.18 4.28
C VAL A 172 -32.00 -19.95 5.42
#